data_AF-A0A9P5MVZ7-F1
#
_entry.id   AF-A0A9P5MVZ7-F1
#
_cell.length_a   1.000
_cell.length_b   1.000
_cell.length_c   1.000
_cell.angle_alpha   90.00
_cell.angle_beta   90.00
_cell.angle_gamma   90.00
#
_symmetry.space_group_name_H-M   'P 1'
#
loop_
_entity.id
_entity.type
_entity.pdbx_description
1 polymer ?
#
loop_
_entity_poly.entity_id
_entity_poly.type
_entity_poly.pdbx_seq_one_letter_code
_entity_poly.pdbx_strand_id
1 'polypeptide(L)' 'MGKQKLSPQGQRLRIIILTVPIIAATSVVLYKRLVLGESQRKLPRPGERDADRKILEFHNEESSNDRNERQP' A
#
# COMPACT_ATOMS: atom_id res chain seq x y z
N MET A 1 0.11 34.17 -25.51
CA MET A 1 -0.50 32.82 -25.51
C MET A 1 -1.84 32.88 -24.76
N GLY A 2 -2.97 32.91 -25.48
CA GLY A 2 -4.29 33.13 -24.87
C GLY A 2 -4.85 31.88 -24.19
N LYS A 3 -5.38 32.03 -22.97
CA LYS A 3 -6.13 30.98 -22.26
C LYS A 3 -7.42 30.72 -23.04
N GLN A 4 -7.48 29.62 -23.80
CA GLN A 4 -8.74 29.20 -24.43
C GLN A 4 -9.74 28.87 -23.33
N LYS A 5 -10.72 29.75 -23.13
CA LYS A 5 -11.84 29.50 -22.21
C LYS A 5 -12.66 28.35 -22.80
N LEU A 6 -12.68 27.23 -22.09
CA LEU A 6 -13.57 26.12 -22.40
C LEU A 6 -15.02 26.61 -22.30
N SER A 7 -15.89 26.12 -23.18
CA SER A 7 -17.33 26.36 -23.05
C SER A 7 -17.83 25.84 -21.69
N PRO A 8 -18.93 26.39 -21.13
CA PRO A 8 -19.47 25.91 -19.85
C PRO A 8 -19.75 24.40 -19.83
N GLN A 9 -20.13 23.83 -20.98
CA GLN A 9 -20.31 22.39 -21.15
C GLN A 9 -18.99 21.62 -21.10
N GLY A 10 -17.94 22.14 -21.77
CA GLY A 10 -16.59 21.56 -21.73
C GLY A 10 -15.98 21.56 -20.33
N GLN A 11 -16.27 22.60 -19.53
CA GLN A 11 -15.83 22.64 -18.13
C GLN A 11 -16.51 21.57 -17.26
N ARG A 12 -17.82 21.34 -17.46
CA ARG A 12 -18.55 20.26 -16.77
C ARG A 12 -18.05 18.88 -17.16
N LEU A 13 -17.82 18.65 -18.45
CA LEU A 13 -17.29 17.38 -18.95
C LEU A 13 -15.90 17.09 -18.38
N ARG A 14 -15.04 18.12 -18.30
CA ARG A 14 -13.72 17.99 -17.67
C ARG A 14 -13.82 17.58 -16.20
N ILE A 15 -14.78 18.14 -15.45
CA ILE A 15 -15.01 17.75 -14.06
C ILE A 15 -15.43 16.28 -14.00
N ILE A 16 -16.40 15.87 -14.82
CA ILE A 16 -16.87 14.47 -14.87
C ILE A 16 -15.73 13.51 -15.17
N ILE A 17 -14.89 13.80 -16.17
CA ILE A 17 -13.73 12.98 -16.54
C ILE A 17 -12.75 12.83 -15.37
N LEU A 18 -12.61 13.85 -14.53
CA LEU A 18 -11.71 13.81 -13.36
C LEU A 18 -12.34 13.13 -12.14
N THR A 19 -13.64 13.32 -11.88
CA THR A 19 -14.29 12.84 -10.65
C THR A 19 -14.80 11.41 -10.77
N VAL A 20 -15.35 11.02 -11.92
CA VAL A 20 -15.87 9.67 -12.16
C VAL A 20 -14.86 8.56 -11.86
N PRO A 21 -13.58 8.61 -12.30
CA PRO A 21 -12.64 7.52 -12.00
C PRO A 21 -12.34 7.39 -10.51
N ILE A 22 -12.30 8.50 -9.77
CA ILE A 22 -12.09 8.48 -8.31
C ILE A 22 -13.27 7.79 -7.63
N ILE A 23 -14.49 8.18 -7.99
CA ILE A 23 -15.72 7.59 -7.44
C ILE A 23 -15.81 6.10 -7.81
N ALA A 24 -15.47 5.73 -9.04
CA ALA A 24 -15.46 4.33 -9.46
C ALA A 24 -14.46 3.50 -8.65
N ALA A 25 -13.24 4.00 -8.47
CA ALA A 25 -12.21 3.30 -7.69
C ALA A 25 -12.64 3.12 -6.22
N THR A 26 -13.16 4.17 -5.57
CA THR A 26 -13.62 4.08 -4.19
C THR A 26 -14.83 3.15 -4.05
N SER A 27 -15.77 3.20 -4.98
CA SER A 27 -16.93 2.30 -5.00
C SER A 27 -16.52 0.84 -5.12
N VAL A 28 -15.55 0.52 -5.97
CA VAL A 28 -15.01 -0.85 -6.11
C VAL A 28 -14.35 -1.32 -4.81
N VAL A 29 -13.54 -0.47 -4.17
CA VAL A 29 -12.90 -0.80 -2.89
C VAL A 29 -13.95 -1.06 -1.81
N LEU A 30 -14.97 -0.20 -1.72
CA LEU A 30 -16.06 -0.38 -0.77
C LEU A 30 -16.86 -1.65 -1.06
N TYR A 31 -17.14 -1.96 -2.33
CA TYR A 31 -17.83 -3.19 -2.71
C TYR A 31 -17.06 -4.44 -2.26
N LYS A 32 -15.74 -4.47 -2.49
CA LYS A 32 -14.89 -5.58 -2.03
C LYS A 32 -14.86 -5.72 -0.50
N ARG A 33 -14.89 -4.61 0.24
CA ARG A 33 -14.87 -4.62 1.70
C ARG A 33 -16.22 -4.95 2.33
N LEU A 34 -17.29 -4.29 1.88
CA LEU A 34 -18.61 -4.34 2.50
C LEU A 34 -19.44 -5.52 2.01
N VAL A 35 -19.31 -5.91 0.75
CA VAL A 35 -20.13 -6.98 0.16
C VAL A 35 -19.35 -8.29 0.13
N LEU A 36 -18.10 -8.28 -0.33
CA LEU A 36 -17.30 -9.50 -0.44
C LEU A 36 -16.60 -9.88 0.88
N GLY A 37 -16.56 -8.98 1.86
CA GLY A 37 -15.93 -9.25 3.16
C GLY A 37 -14.42 -9.47 3.10
N GLU A 38 -13.74 -9.01 2.03
CA GLU A 38 -12.29 -9.17 1.91
C GLU A 38 -11.59 -8.51 3.11
N SER A 39 -10.81 -9.29 3.85
CA SER A 39 -10.07 -8.79 5.03
C SER A 39 -9.15 -7.64 4.62
N GLN A 40 -9.23 -6.52 5.34
CA GLN A 40 -8.35 -5.38 5.13
C GLN A 40 -6.89 -5.86 5.20
N ARG A 41 -6.16 -5.75 4.09
CA ARG A 41 -4.70 -5.94 4.10
C ARG A 41 -4.14 -4.98 5.15
N LYS A 42 -3.65 -5.54 6.25
CA LYS A 42 -2.93 -4.78 7.27
C LYS A 42 -1.66 -4.30 6.58
N LEU A 43 -1.57 -2.98 6.40
CA LEU A 43 -0.30 -2.38 5.98
C LEU A 43 0.71 -2.76 7.07
N PRO A 44 1.90 -3.27 6.70
CA PRO A 44 2.96 -3.50 7.69
C PRO A 44 3.17 -2.18 8.42
N ARG A 45 3.10 -2.22 9.75
CA ARG A 45 3.28 -1.02 10.56
C ARG A 45 4.68 -0.45 10.27
N PRO A 46 4.86 0.88 10.25
CA PRO A 46 6.19 1.46 10.21
C PRO A 46 7.03 0.87 11.35
N GLY A 47 8.11 0.14 11.03
CA GLY A 47 8.95 -0.60 11.98
C GLY A 47 8.81 -2.13 11.96
N GLU A 48 7.82 -2.69 11.26
CA GLU A 48 7.63 -4.16 11.19
C GLU A 48 8.69 -4.85 10.32
N ARG A 49 9.20 -4.15 9.28
CA ARG A 49 10.34 -4.62 8.47
C ARG A 49 11.66 -4.68 9.25
N ASP A 50 11.82 -3.80 10.23
CA ASP A 50 13.02 -3.78 11.09
C ASP A 50 12.94 -4.88 12.16
N ALA A 51 11.73 -5.21 12.63
CA ALA A 51 11.51 -6.34 13.53
C ALA A 51 11.86 -7.68 12.86
N ASP A 52 11.42 -7.90 11.61
CA ASP A 52 11.75 -9.11 10.85
C ASP A 52 13.26 -9.24 10.62
N ARG A 53 13.95 -8.12 10.32
CA ARG A 53 15.40 -8.10 10.15
C ARG A 53 16.14 -8.44 11.45
N LYS A 54 15.69 -7.88 12.58
CA LYS A 54 16.31 -8.12 13.88
C LYS A 54 16.17 -9.58 14.32
N ILE A 55 14.99 -10.19 14.11
CA ILE A 55 14.75 -11.60 14.41
C ILE A 55 15.65 -12.50 13.56
N LEU A 56 15.88 -12.16 12.29
CA LEU A 56 16.77 -12.89 11.40
C LEU A 56 18.25 -12.79 11.85
N GLU A 57 18.68 -11.62 12.31
CA GLU A 57 20.03 -11.37 12.82
C GLU A 57 20.30 -12.16 14.12
N PHE A 58 19.38 -12.15 15.07
CA PHE A 58 19.50 -12.94 16.31
C PHE A 58 19.63 -14.45 16.05
N HIS A 59 18.86 -14.99 15.10
CA HIS A 59 18.92 -16.42 14.78
C HIS A 59 20.24 -16.81 14.08
N ASN A 60 20.84 -15.89 13.32
CA ASN A 60 22.11 -16.10 12.64
C ASN A 60 23.31 -16.02 13.60
N GLU A 61 23.27 -15.09 14.57
CA GLU A 61 24.28 -14.97 15.63
C GLU A 61 24.30 -16.21 16.54
N GLU A 62 23.12 -16.69 16.96
CA GLU A 62 23.02 -17.91 17.78
C GLU A 62 23.57 -19.14 17.03
N SER A 63 23.27 -19.27 15.73
CA SER A 63 23.79 -20.34 14.87
C SER A 63 25.31 -20.25 14.62
N SER A 64 25.91 -19.07 14.80
CA SER A 64 27.34 -18.84 14.59
C SER A 64 28.14 -19.08 15.87
N ASN A 65 27.56 -18.75 17.03
CA ASN A 65 28.17 -19.02 18.33
C ASN A 65 28.20 -20.54 18.63
N ASP A 66 27.11 -21.24 18.36
CA ASP A 66 26.99 -22.70 18.55
C ASP A 66 27.96 -23.53 17.68
N ARG A 67 28.40 -22.98 16.54
CA ARG A 67 29.39 -23.60 15.65
C ARG A 67 30.82 -23.35 16.09
N ASN A 68 31.08 -22.25 16.79
CA ASN A 68 32.39 -21.89 17.30
C ASN A 68 32.73 -22.69 18.56
N GLU A 69 31.75 -22.96 19.43
CA GLU A 69 31.96 -23.73 20.68
C GLU A 69 32.10 -25.25 20.48
N ARG A 70 31.83 -25.77 19.27
CA ARG A 70 31.98 -27.21 18.93
C ARG A 70 33.34 -27.57 18.32
N GLN A 71 34.25 -26.61 18.16
CA GLN A 71 35.64 -26.85 17.76
C GLN A 71 36.58 -26.45 18.93
N PRO A 72 37.09 -27.43 19.71
CA PRO A 72 38.13 -27.17 20.71
C PRO A 72 39.51 -26.92 20.08
#